data_AF-A0AAV7XD16-F1
#
_entry.id   AF-A0AAV7XD16-F1
#
_cell.length_a   1.000
_cell.length_b   1.000
_cell.length_c   1.000
_cell.angle_alpha   90.00
_cell.angle_beta   90.00
_cell.angle_gamma   90.00
#
_symmetry.space_group_name_H-M   'P 1'
#
loop_
_entity.id
_entity.type
_entity.pdbx_description
1 polymer ?
#
loop_
_entity_poly.entity_id
_entity_poly.type
_entity_poly.pdbx_seq_one_letter_code
_entity_poly.pdbx_strand_id
1 'polypeptide(L)'
;MICGRTKPGCSMQHICRKECHVPCGGCDVKVEKELPCGHKYKLECQADPADKQCTYRCKRVAACGHACGKLCHEPCTPCLTKVS
;
A
#
# COMPACT_ATOMS: atom_id res chain seq x y z
N MET A 1 -12.44 8.26 -30.02
CA MET A 1 -11.34 9.09 -29.48
C MET A 1 -11.33 8.95 -27.97
N ILE A 2 -10.21 8.54 -27.38
CA ILE A 2 -10.07 8.49 -25.92
C ILE A 2 -9.92 9.91 -25.39
N CYS A 3 -10.44 10.15 -24.19
CA CYS A 3 -10.29 11.42 -23.52
C CYS A 3 -8.83 11.62 -23.11
N GLY A 4 -8.10 12.55 -23.73
CA GLY A 4 -6.74 12.92 -23.30
C GLY A 4 -6.69 13.59 -21.91
N ARG A 5 -7.81 13.64 -21.19
CA ARG A 5 -7.89 14.17 -19.83
C ARG A 5 -7.35 13.17 -18.83
N THR A 6 -7.20 13.69 -17.64
CA THR A 6 -6.21 13.27 -16.70
C THR A 6 -6.95 13.11 -15.38
N LYS A 7 -6.76 12.00 -14.67
CA LYS A 7 -7.63 11.64 -13.52
C LYS A 7 -7.46 12.68 -12.40
N PRO A 8 -8.54 13.37 -11.99
CA PRO A 8 -8.45 14.37 -10.91
C PRO A 8 -8.06 13.67 -9.60
N GLY A 9 -7.13 14.26 -8.86
CA GLY A 9 -6.67 13.72 -7.57
C GLY A 9 -5.64 12.59 -7.67
N CYS A 10 -5.12 12.27 -8.86
CA CYS A 10 -4.03 11.31 -8.97
C CYS A 10 -2.68 12.02 -9.14
N SER A 11 -1.78 11.86 -8.16
CA SER A 11 -0.43 12.46 -8.17
C SER A 11 0.44 12.04 -9.35
N MET A 12 0.13 10.89 -9.96
CA MET A 12 0.83 10.35 -11.14
C MET A 12 0.13 10.69 -12.46
N GLN A 13 -0.93 11.51 -12.40
CA GLN A 13 -1.59 12.10 -13.54
C GLN A 13 -2.00 11.09 -14.63
N HIS A 14 -2.62 9.98 -14.24
CA HIS A 14 -3.00 8.94 -15.20
C HIS A 14 -4.03 9.42 -16.21
N ILE A 15 -3.85 8.98 -17.46
CA ILE A 15 -4.72 9.34 -18.57
C ILE A 15 -6.04 8.56 -18.46
N CYS A 16 -7.15 9.26 -18.63
CA CYS A 16 -8.46 8.66 -18.59
C CYS A 16 -8.78 7.97 -19.93
N ARG A 17 -8.74 6.64 -19.95
CA ARG A 17 -9.10 5.87 -21.15
C ARG A 17 -10.60 5.85 -21.46
N LYS A 18 -11.45 6.50 -20.66
CA LYS A 18 -12.89 6.59 -20.93
C LYS A 18 -13.20 7.66 -21.99
N GLU A 19 -14.43 7.63 -22.49
CA GLU A 19 -14.95 8.60 -23.44
C GLU A 19 -15.10 9.99 -22.80
N CYS A 20 -14.92 11.06 -23.58
CA CYS A 20 -14.96 12.45 -23.09
C CYS A 20 -16.28 12.82 -22.37
N HIS A 21 -17.39 12.21 -22.75
CA HIS A 21 -18.68 12.48 -22.09
C HIS A 21 -18.86 11.76 -20.76
N VAL A 22 -18.01 10.78 -20.44
CA VAL A 22 -18.15 9.98 -19.23
C VAL A 22 -17.25 10.55 -18.15
N PRO A 23 -17.78 10.81 -16.93
CA PRO A 23 -16.95 11.20 -15.82
C PRO A 23 -15.92 10.11 -15.56
N CYS A 24 -14.65 10.50 -15.61
CA CYS A 24 -13.55 9.59 -15.44
C CYS A 24 -13.58 8.91 -14.05
N GLY A 25 -14.15 9.57 -13.03
CA GLY A 25 -14.16 9.04 -11.67
C GLY A 25 -12.75 8.93 -11.09
N GLY A 26 -12.64 8.23 -9.97
CA GLY A 26 -11.39 8.01 -9.26
C GLY A 26 -10.39 7.15 -10.05
N CYS A 27 -9.15 7.17 -9.58
CA CYS A 27 -8.04 6.49 -10.24
C CYS A 27 -7.77 5.12 -9.61
N ASP A 28 -8.24 4.08 -10.29
CA ASP A 28 -8.07 2.65 -9.95
C ASP A 28 -6.66 2.10 -10.31
N VAL A 29 -5.80 2.94 -10.90
CA VAL A 29 -4.46 2.50 -11.32
C VAL A 29 -3.63 2.16 -10.10
N LYS A 30 -3.10 0.94 -10.06
CA LYS A 30 -2.20 0.48 -9.00
C LYS A 30 -0.84 1.16 -9.14
N VAL A 31 -0.54 2.07 -8.22
CA VAL A 31 0.74 2.76 -8.07
C VAL A 31 1.51 2.22 -6.87
N GLU A 32 2.83 2.26 -6.96
CA GLU A 32 3.67 1.94 -5.82
C GLU A 32 3.68 3.13 -4.85
N LYS A 33 3.13 2.94 -3.65
CA LYS A 33 3.13 3.92 -2.56
C LYS A 33 3.98 3.40 -1.42
N GLU A 34 4.69 4.30 -0.75
CA GLU A 34 5.42 3.99 0.48
C GLU A 34 4.47 4.13 1.68
N LEU A 35 4.37 3.05 2.47
CA LEU A 35 3.58 3.03 3.68
C LEU A 35 4.30 3.81 4.78
N PRO A 36 3.59 4.26 5.84
CA PRO A 36 4.21 4.90 7.00
C PRO A 36 5.25 4.03 7.72
N CYS A 37 5.26 2.72 7.44
CA CYS A 37 6.29 1.80 7.93
C CYS A 37 7.56 1.73 7.05
N GLY A 38 7.64 2.50 5.96
CA GLY A 38 8.74 2.53 4.99
C GLY A 38 8.73 1.40 3.95
N HIS A 39 7.68 0.58 3.90
CA HIS A 39 7.55 -0.46 2.88
C HIS A 39 6.81 0.05 1.66
N LYS A 40 7.30 -0.28 0.48
CA LYS A 40 6.63 0.04 -0.79
C LYS A 40 5.55 -1.00 -1.10
N TYR A 41 4.37 -0.55 -1.49
CA TYR A 41 3.23 -1.41 -1.79
C TYR A 41 2.43 -0.90 -2.97
N LYS A 42 1.88 -1.81 -3.77
CA LYS A 42 1.03 -1.45 -4.91
C LYS A 42 -0.40 -1.22 -4.44
N LEU A 43 -0.83 0.04 -4.45
CA LEU A 43 -2.16 0.49 -4.05
C LEU A 43 -2.80 1.31 -5.15
N GLU A 44 -4.12 1.37 -5.17
CA GLU A 44 -4.81 2.24 -6.11
C GLU A 44 -4.39 3.70 -5.89
N CYS A 45 -4.25 4.49 -6.96
CA CYS A 45 -3.83 5.88 -6.85
C CYS A 45 -4.76 6.68 -5.93
N GLN A 46 -6.06 6.36 -5.96
CA GLN A 46 -7.08 6.91 -5.06
C GLN A 46 -7.06 6.35 -3.62
N ALA A 47 -6.39 5.22 -3.35
CA ALA A 47 -6.40 4.58 -2.04
C ALA A 47 -5.29 5.12 -1.14
N ASP A 48 -5.59 5.30 0.14
CA ASP A 48 -4.63 5.79 1.12
C ASP A 48 -3.66 4.70 1.59
N PRO A 49 -2.33 4.94 1.57
CA PRO A 49 -1.35 3.97 2.07
C PRO A 49 -1.43 3.78 3.58
N ALA A 50 -2.01 4.73 4.31
CA ALA A 50 -2.25 4.61 5.74
C ALA A 50 -3.34 3.58 6.08
N ASP A 51 -4.34 3.40 5.19
CA ASP A 51 -5.39 2.39 5.37
C ASP A 51 -4.85 0.97 5.08
N LYS A 52 -3.80 0.87 4.25
CA LYS A 52 -3.22 -0.42 3.91
C LYS A 52 -2.36 -1.00 5.03
N GLN A 53 -2.75 -2.19 5.47
CA GLN A 53 -1.92 -3.03 6.33
C GLN A 53 -0.73 -3.61 5.55
N CYS A 54 0.48 -3.28 5.99
CA CYS A 54 1.71 -3.80 5.40
C CYS A 54 1.83 -5.32 5.60
N THR A 55 1.76 -6.08 4.51
CA THR A 55 1.96 -7.55 4.51
C THR A 55 3.41 -7.95 4.27
N TYR A 56 4.37 -7.02 4.36
CA TYR A 56 5.78 -7.38 4.37
C TYR A 56 6.18 -8.03 5.69
N ARG A 57 7.10 -8.99 5.62
CA ARG A 57 7.70 -9.61 6.80
C ARG A 57 8.42 -8.54 7.61
N CYS A 58 8.13 -8.50 8.90
CA CYS A 58 8.79 -7.58 9.80
C CYS A 58 10.28 -7.90 9.89
N LYS A 59 11.14 -6.94 9.56
CA LYS A 59 12.60 -7.07 9.75
C LYS A 59 13.07 -6.66 11.16
N ARG A 60 12.14 -6.32 12.05
CA ARG A 60 12.46 -5.95 13.43
C ARG A 60 12.87 -7.19 14.21
N VAL A 61 13.78 -7.00 15.16
CA VAL A 61 14.09 -7.99 16.19
C VAL A 61 13.17 -7.69 17.37
N ALA A 62 12.43 -8.69 17.85
CA ALA A 62 11.60 -8.55 19.03
C ALA A 62 12.47 -8.28 20.27
N ALA A 63 11.89 -7.72 21.34
CA ALA A 63 12.63 -7.43 22.58
C ALA A 63 13.32 -8.65 23.20
N CYS A 64 12.88 -9.86 22.87
CA CYS A 64 13.51 -11.13 23.26
C CYS A 64 14.76 -11.51 22.45
N GLY A 65 15.21 -10.67 21.50
CA GLY A 65 16.39 -10.93 20.66
C GLY A 65 16.14 -11.80 19.41
N HIS A 66 14.90 -12.22 19.15
CA HIS A 66 14.55 -13.05 18.00
C HIS A 66 14.00 -12.25 16.82
N ALA A 67 14.25 -12.70 15.59
CA ALA A 67 13.67 -12.10 14.40
C ALA A 67 12.13 -12.23 14.42
N CYS A 68 11.44 -11.10 14.29
CA CYS A 68 9.98 -11.07 14.32
C CYS A 68 9.42 -11.84 13.11
N GLY A 69 8.77 -12.98 13.36
CA GLY A 69 8.14 -13.80 12.32
C GLY A 69 6.83 -13.22 11.77
N LYS A 70 6.36 -12.10 12.34
CA LYS A 70 5.08 -11.47 12.05
C LYS A 70 5.15 -10.47 10.89
N LEU A 71 3.99 -10.01 10.44
CA LEU A 71 3.87 -8.97 9.42
C LEU A 71 4.16 -7.58 10.01
N CYS A 72 4.58 -6.64 9.17
CA CYS A 72 5.00 -5.30 9.63
C CYS A 72 3.86 -4.49 10.28
N HIS A 73 2.62 -4.73 9.85
CA HIS A 73 1.42 -4.15 10.47
C HIS A 73 1.08 -4.75 11.83
N GLU A 74 1.57 -5.95 12.13
CA GLU A 74 1.31 -6.59 13.41
C GLU A 74 2.31 -6.09 14.47
N PRO A 75 1.87 -5.89 15.72
CA PRO A 75 2.78 -5.67 16.82
C PRO A 75 3.66 -6.91 17.02
N CYS A 76 4.98 -6.72 17.14
CA CYS A 76 5.89 -7.79 17.50
C CYS A 76 5.69 -8.10 18.99
N THR A 77 4.74 -8.99 19.30
CA THR A 77 4.54 -9.53 20.64
C THR A 77 5.74 -10.38 21.07
N PRO A 78 6.07 -10.43 22.38
CA PRO A 78 7.16 -11.27 22.87
C PRO A 78 6.95 -12.74 22.48
N CYS A 79 8.04 -13.45 22.20
CA CYS A 79 8.05 -14.82 21.70
C CYS A 79 7.11 -15.75 22.50
N LEU A 80 6.13 -16.35 21.82
CA LEU A 80 5.31 -17.47 22.31
C LEU A 80 5.89 -18.84 21.92
N THR A 81 7.13 -18.90 21.45
CA THR A 81 7.82 -20.16 21.20
C THR A 81 8.11 -20.83 22.54
N LYS A 82 7.25 -21.77 22.96
CA LYS A 82 7.66 -22.81 23.90
C LYS A 82 8.83 -23.55 23.25
N VAL A 83 10.04 -23.30 23.75
CA VAL A 83 11.15 -24.23 23.58
C VAL A 83 10.68 -25.56 24.17
N SER A 84 10.62 -26.61 23.36
CA SER A 84 10.45 -28.00 23.81
C SER A 84 11.73 -28.74 23.50
#